data_AF-A0A529QL83-F1
#
_entry.id   AF-A0A529QL83-F1
#
_cell.length_a   1.000
_cell.length_b   1.000
_cell.length_c   1.000
_cell.angle_alpha   90.00
_cell.angle_beta   90.00
_cell.angle_gamma   90.00
#
_symmetry.space_group_name_H-M   'P 1'
#
loop_
_entity.id
_entity.type
_entity.pdbx_description
1 polymer ?
#
loop_
_entity_poly.entity_id
_entity_poly.type
_entity_poly.pdbx_seq_one_letter_code
_entity_poly.pdbx_strand_id
1 'polypeptide(L)'
;VGAMISADHMEKVAGYVTAAKTDGGNVFAGGTRLQSNAGQYLDPTIVCNVTEDMAIAREEVFGPVLSVLTFETIEKALHIANNTPYGLSAGVWSASIDTCMSVARGVRSGTVWVNTFMEGYPELPFGGYKQSGLGRELGKRAVEDYTEEKTIQFHRGQRTGWWVG
;
A
#
# COMPACT_ATOMS: atom_id res chain seq x y z
N VAL A 1 9.79 -17.19 7.77
CA VAL A 1 9.99 -16.26 6.63
C VAL A 1 10.82 -16.98 5.59
N GLY A 2 10.40 -16.95 4.32
CA GLY A 2 11.08 -17.65 3.23
C GLY A 2 12.30 -16.91 2.68
N ALA A 3 12.88 -17.41 1.59
CA ALA A 3 13.97 -16.77 0.89
C ALA A 3 13.52 -15.54 0.09
N MET A 4 14.45 -14.62 -0.15
CA MET A 4 14.33 -13.54 -1.12
C MET A 4 14.29 -14.11 -2.54
N ILE A 5 13.65 -13.38 -3.45
CA ILE A 5 13.43 -13.86 -4.83
C ILE A 5 14.69 -13.92 -5.69
N SER A 6 15.66 -13.04 -5.46
CA SER A 6 16.91 -12.96 -6.22
C SER A 6 18.04 -12.27 -5.45
N ALA A 7 19.28 -12.45 -5.93
CA ALA A 7 20.46 -11.81 -5.36
C ALA A 7 20.31 -10.29 -5.41
N ASP A 8 20.01 -9.75 -6.59
CA ASP A 8 19.82 -8.32 -6.84
C ASP A 8 18.76 -7.71 -5.92
N HIS A 9 17.64 -8.43 -5.69
CA HIS A 9 16.60 -7.95 -4.78
C HIS A 9 17.09 -7.93 -3.33
N MET A 10 17.82 -8.96 -2.90
CA MET A 10 18.46 -8.96 -1.58
C MET A 10 19.47 -7.80 -1.44
N GLU A 11 20.24 -7.50 -2.48
CA GLU A 11 21.21 -6.40 -2.46
C GLU A 11 20.51 -5.05 -2.32
N LYS A 12 19.44 -4.84 -3.10
CA LYS A 12 18.58 -3.65 -3.00
C LYS A 12 18.05 -3.46 -1.58
N VAL A 13 17.47 -4.50 -0.99
CA VAL A 13 16.92 -4.44 0.38
C VAL A 13 18.02 -4.16 1.41
N ALA A 14 19.16 -4.83 1.33
CA ALA A 14 20.31 -4.58 2.22
C ALA A 14 20.87 -3.15 2.06
N GLY A 15 20.81 -2.60 0.85
CA GLY A 15 21.15 -1.21 0.54
C GLY A 15 20.29 -0.22 1.33
N TYR A 16 18.96 -0.40 1.36
CA TYR A 16 18.06 0.45 2.16
C TYR A 16 18.36 0.41 3.66
N VAL A 17 18.65 -0.78 4.21
CA VAL A 17 19.01 -0.92 5.61
C VAL A 17 20.32 -0.19 5.93
N THR A 18 21.29 -0.24 5.00
CA THR A 18 22.57 0.47 5.13
C THR A 18 22.40 1.99 5.03
N ALA A 19 21.59 2.45 4.06
CA ALA A 19 21.25 3.86 3.89
C ALA A 19 20.54 4.41 5.15
N ALA A 20 19.58 3.67 5.70
CA ALA A 20 18.88 4.08 6.91
C ALA A 20 19.82 4.29 8.11
N LYS A 21 20.86 3.46 8.27
CA LYS A 21 21.90 3.70 9.30
C LYS A 21 22.66 4.99 9.07
N THR A 22 22.93 5.32 7.81
CA THR A 22 23.66 6.53 7.41
C THR A 22 22.81 7.78 7.62
N ASP A 23 21.50 7.67 7.40
CA ASP A 23 20.53 8.75 7.57
C ASP A 23 20.17 9.00 9.05
N GLY A 24 20.73 8.23 10.00
CA GLY A 24 20.51 8.37 11.44
C GLY A 24 19.46 7.43 12.03
N GLY A 25 18.89 6.54 11.22
CA GLY A 25 18.04 5.45 11.67
C GLY A 25 18.83 4.41 12.49
N ASN A 26 18.16 3.78 13.45
CA ASN A 26 18.74 2.77 14.32
C ASN A 26 18.20 1.38 13.98
N VAL A 27 19.06 0.48 13.50
CA VAL A 27 18.68 -0.93 13.30
C VAL A 27 18.60 -1.61 14.67
N PHE A 28 17.39 -1.71 15.19
CA PHE A 28 17.09 -2.28 16.50
C PHE A 28 17.23 -3.81 16.51
N ALA A 29 16.81 -4.46 15.43
CA ALA A 29 16.92 -5.91 15.26
C ALA A 29 17.19 -6.26 13.79
N GLY A 30 17.91 -7.36 13.54
CA GLY A 30 18.20 -7.88 12.21
C GLY A 30 19.17 -7.00 11.40
N GLY A 31 18.89 -6.84 10.12
CA GLY A 31 19.69 -6.03 9.19
C GLY A 31 20.90 -6.75 8.60
N THR A 32 20.95 -8.08 8.71
CA THR A 32 22.03 -8.92 8.20
C THR A 32 21.52 -9.99 7.24
N ARG A 33 22.39 -10.41 6.32
CA ARG A 33 22.16 -11.58 5.48
C ARG A 33 22.39 -12.83 6.33
N LEU A 34 21.45 -13.78 6.28
CA LEU A 34 21.59 -15.06 6.93
C LEU A 34 22.41 -16.00 6.02
N GLN A 35 23.54 -16.48 6.52
CA GLN A 35 24.34 -17.47 5.81
C GLN A 35 23.58 -18.80 5.75
N SER A 36 23.22 -19.22 4.54
CA SER A 36 22.49 -20.45 4.31
C SER A 36 22.85 -21.06 2.96
N ASN A 37 23.06 -22.37 2.95
CA ASN A 37 23.25 -23.13 1.71
C ASN A 37 21.91 -23.43 1.00
N ALA A 38 20.78 -23.16 1.65
CA ALA A 38 19.44 -23.47 1.15
C ALA A 38 18.79 -22.32 0.37
N GLY A 39 19.43 -21.15 0.31
CA GLY A 39 18.90 -20.00 -0.42
C GLY A 39 19.32 -18.66 0.15
N GLN A 40 18.66 -17.62 -0.35
CA GLN A 40 18.95 -16.23 -0.06
C GLN A 40 18.05 -15.73 1.08
N TYR A 41 18.58 -15.65 2.29
CA TYR A 41 17.82 -15.22 3.46
C TYR A 41 18.33 -13.90 4.02
N LEU A 42 17.39 -13.03 4.40
CA LEU A 42 17.65 -11.78 5.13
C LEU A 42 16.91 -11.82 6.45
N ASP A 43 17.54 -11.34 7.52
CA ASP A 43 16.89 -11.23 8.82
C ASP A 43 15.67 -10.29 8.76
N PRO A 44 14.56 -10.64 9.43
CA PRO A 44 13.54 -9.67 9.78
C PRO A 44 14.18 -8.48 10.51
N THR A 45 14.02 -7.30 9.93
CA THR A 45 14.75 -6.10 10.33
C THR A 45 13.79 -5.06 10.87
N ILE A 46 14.09 -4.47 12.02
CA ILE A 46 13.34 -3.35 12.60
C ILE A 46 14.28 -2.14 12.65
N VAL A 47 13.86 -1.05 12.03
CA VAL A 47 14.57 0.23 12.04
C VAL A 47 13.75 1.24 12.83
N CYS A 48 14.31 1.71 13.93
CA CYS A 48 13.75 2.73 14.81
C CYS A 48 14.39 4.10 14.52
N ASN A 49 13.85 5.15 15.15
CA ASN A 49 14.31 6.54 14.97
C ASN A 49 14.24 7.00 13.51
N VAL A 50 13.27 6.49 12.76
CA VAL A 50 13.05 6.88 11.37
C VAL A 50 12.29 8.21 11.33
N THR A 51 12.70 9.11 10.45
CA THR A 51 11.98 10.35 10.14
C THR A 51 11.33 10.27 8.76
N GLU A 52 10.31 11.09 8.52
CA GLU A 52 9.47 11.04 7.30
C GLU A 52 10.21 11.36 5.99
N ASP A 53 11.37 11.99 6.09
CA ASP A 53 12.23 12.37 4.98
C ASP A 53 13.23 11.27 4.57
N MET A 54 13.48 10.29 5.44
CA MET A 54 14.39 9.17 5.13
C MET A 54 13.85 8.31 3.99
N ALA A 55 14.74 7.83 3.12
CA ALA A 55 14.35 6.97 2.00
C ALA A 55 13.60 5.71 2.45
N ILE A 56 14.02 5.09 3.56
CA ILE A 56 13.38 3.90 4.14
C ILE A 56 11.94 4.14 4.65
N ALA A 57 11.52 5.39 4.81
CA ALA A 57 10.14 5.76 5.17
C ALA A 57 9.27 6.02 3.94
N ARG A 58 9.88 6.42 2.81
CA ARG A 58 9.18 6.93 1.62
C ARG A 58 9.14 5.95 0.47
N GLU A 59 10.18 5.13 0.34
CA GLU A 59 10.39 4.23 -0.79
C GLU A 59 10.04 2.79 -0.42
N GLU A 60 9.57 2.04 -1.40
CA GLU A 60 9.19 0.65 -1.22
C GLU A 60 10.41 -0.28 -1.19
N VAL A 61 10.80 -0.69 0.03
CA VAL A 61 11.92 -1.62 0.25
C VAL A 61 11.59 -3.03 -0.27
N PHE A 62 10.35 -3.49 -0.07
CA PHE A 62 9.85 -4.80 -0.51
C PHE A 62 10.67 -6.00 0.02
N GLY A 63 11.16 -5.87 1.25
CA GLY A 63 11.83 -6.93 2.00
C GLY A 63 11.28 -7.02 3.43
N PRO A 64 11.80 -7.95 4.26
CA PRO A 64 11.34 -8.12 5.64
C PRO A 64 11.89 -7.01 6.56
N VAL A 65 11.58 -5.75 6.26
CA VAL A 65 12.10 -4.55 6.93
C VAL A 65 10.95 -3.66 7.38
N LEU A 66 10.88 -3.35 8.67
CA LEU A 66 9.89 -2.46 9.27
C LEU A 66 10.53 -1.16 9.73
N SER A 67 10.05 -0.04 9.21
CA SER A 67 10.40 1.32 9.67
C SER A 67 9.44 1.76 10.77
N VAL A 68 9.97 2.26 11.89
CA VAL A 68 9.18 2.72 13.05
C VAL A 68 9.31 4.23 13.20
N LEU A 69 8.17 4.90 13.03
CA LEU A 69 7.99 6.33 13.25
C LEU A 69 7.00 6.53 14.40
N THR A 70 7.17 7.58 15.19
CA THR A 70 6.30 7.89 16.33
C THR A 70 5.47 9.14 16.06
N PHE A 71 4.34 9.27 16.77
CA PHE A 71 3.44 10.40 16.71
C PHE A 71 2.75 10.59 18.06
N GLU A 72 2.27 11.80 18.33
CA GLU A 72 1.55 12.12 19.58
C GLU A 72 0.08 12.46 19.35
N THR A 73 -0.32 12.83 18.13
CA THR A 73 -1.70 13.19 17.81
C THR A 73 -2.20 12.45 16.56
N ILE A 74 -3.52 12.33 16.43
CA ILE A 74 -4.15 11.71 15.26
C ILE A 74 -3.85 12.51 13.99
N GLU A 75 -3.82 13.85 14.09
CA GLU A 75 -3.48 14.72 12.96
C GLU A 75 -2.06 14.45 12.46
N LYS A 76 -1.10 14.27 13.38
CA LYS A 76 0.27 13.92 13.02
C LYS A 76 0.36 12.51 12.43
N ALA A 77 -0.36 11.54 12.99
CA ALA A 77 -0.44 10.18 12.43
C ALA A 77 -0.96 10.18 11.00
N LEU A 78 -2.05 10.92 10.74
CA LEU A 78 -2.64 11.08 9.41
C LEU A 78 -1.71 11.82 8.45
N HIS A 79 -0.94 12.80 8.95
CA HIS A 79 0.07 13.47 8.15
C HIS A 79 1.15 12.48 7.70
N ILE A 80 1.76 11.75 8.64
CA ILE A 80 2.79 10.73 8.36
C ILE A 80 2.26 9.70 7.36
N ALA A 81 1.08 9.11 7.64
CA ALA A 81 0.50 8.06 6.82
C ALA A 81 0.16 8.53 5.39
N ASN A 82 -0.19 9.81 5.21
CA ASN A 82 -0.53 10.36 3.90
C ASN A 82 0.66 10.99 3.16
N ASN A 83 1.78 11.26 3.84
CA ASN A 83 3.01 11.87 3.30
C ASN A 83 3.84 10.87 2.47
N THR A 84 3.20 10.25 1.50
CA THR A 84 3.77 9.27 0.59
C THR A 84 3.11 9.39 -0.80
N PRO A 85 3.82 9.13 -1.90
CA PRO A 85 3.19 9.05 -3.22
C PRO A 85 2.25 7.85 -3.37
N TYR A 86 2.30 6.89 -2.44
CA TYR A 86 1.53 5.66 -2.46
C TYR A 86 0.22 5.76 -1.65
N GLY A 87 -0.66 4.77 -1.84
CA GLY A 87 -1.96 4.69 -1.18
C GLY A 87 -2.65 3.35 -1.40
N LEU A 88 -1.91 2.24 -1.36
CA LEU A 88 -2.49 0.91 -1.57
C LEU A 88 -3.33 0.50 -0.34
N SER A 89 -2.69 0.45 0.82
CA SER A 89 -3.30 -0.04 2.04
C SER A 89 -2.85 0.71 3.29
N ALA A 90 -3.61 0.57 4.38
CA ALA A 90 -3.26 1.08 5.70
C ALA A 90 -3.89 0.20 6.80
N GLY A 91 -3.39 0.31 8.03
CA GLY A 91 -3.96 -0.36 9.19
C GLY A 91 -4.06 0.58 10.38
N VAL A 92 -5.11 0.45 11.20
CA VAL A 92 -5.27 1.17 12.46
C VAL A 92 -5.59 0.17 13.59
N TRP A 93 -4.87 0.33 14.69
CA TRP A 93 -5.07 -0.45 15.91
C TRP A 93 -5.43 0.49 17.06
N SER A 94 -6.65 0.34 17.59
CA SER A 94 -7.13 1.06 18.77
C SER A 94 -8.33 0.36 19.39
N ALA A 95 -8.47 0.49 20.72
CA ALA A 95 -9.69 0.09 21.40
C ALA A 95 -10.85 1.09 21.17
N SER A 96 -10.56 2.32 20.76
CA SER A 96 -11.55 3.36 20.49
C SER A 96 -12.07 3.25 19.05
N ILE A 97 -13.37 2.98 18.90
CA ILE A 97 -14.03 2.95 17.59
C ILE A 97 -13.96 4.33 16.92
N ASP A 98 -14.11 5.41 17.68
CA ASP A 98 -14.03 6.77 17.13
C ASP A 98 -12.65 7.06 16.56
N THR A 99 -11.59 6.61 17.24
CA THR A 99 -10.21 6.74 16.74
C THR A 99 -10.03 5.90 15.47
N CYS A 100 -10.47 4.64 15.48
CA CYS A 100 -10.39 3.75 14.32
C CYS A 100 -11.09 4.36 13.10
N MET A 101 -12.33 4.83 13.27
CA MET A 101 -13.12 5.40 12.17
C MET A 101 -12.59 6.74 11.70
N SER A 102 -12.07 7.58 12.60
CA SER A 102 -11.45 8.86 12.25
C SER A 102 -10.20 8.64 11.41
N VAL A 103 -9.32 7.73 11.83
CA VAL A 103 -8.10 7.39 11.08
C VAL A 103 -8.44 6.73 9.75
N ALA A 104 -9.35 5.74 9.75
CA ALA A 104 -9.70 5.00 8.54
C ALA A 104 -10.32 5.87 7.46
N ARG A 105 -11.08 6.91 7.84
CA ARG A 105 -11.63 7.88 6.89
C ARG A 105 -10.62 8.94 6.45
N GLY A 106 -9.63 9.24 7.29
CA GLY A 106 -8.62 10.27 7.03
C GLY A 106 -7.44 9.78 6.18
N VAL A 107 -7.10 8.49 6.24
CA VAL A 107 -5.99 7.93 5.45
C VAL A 107 -6.42 7.70 4.01
N ARG A 108 -5.56 8.10 3.06
CA ARG A 108 -5.81 8.02 1.62
C ARG A 108 -5.26 6.72 1.05
N SER A 109 -5.85 5.61 1.48
CA SER A 109 -5.52 4.26 1.03
C SER A 109 -6.74 3.51 0.51
N GLY A 110 -6.49 2.57 -0.41
CA GLY A 110 -7.51 1.74 -1.04
C GLY A 110 -8.25 0.82 -0.08
N THR A 111 -7.47 0.16 0.78
CA THR A 111 -7.97 -0.75 1.81
C THR A 111 -7.43 -0.30 3.16
N VAL A 112 -8.31 -0.19 4.15
CA VAL A 112 -7.91 0.13 5.52
C VAL A 112 -8.39 -0.97 6.45
N TRP A 113 -7.46 -1.64 7.11
CA TRP A 113 -7.78 -2.62 8.13
C TRP A 113 -7.92 -1.95 9.50
N VAL A 114 -8.97 -2.31 10.23
CA VAL A 114 -9.23 -1.84 11.58
C VAL A 114 -9.13 -3.04 12.50
N ASN A 115 -8.17 -3.02 13.42
CA ASN A 115 -7.90 -4.11 14.37
C ASN A 115 -7.72 -5.50 13.69
N THR A 116 -7.19 -5.51 12.48
CA THR A 116 -6.70 -6.70 11.77
C THR A 116 -5.62 -6.25 10.75
N PHE A 117 -4.98 -7.20 10.07
CA PHE A 117 -4.07 -6.91 8.96
C PHE A 117 -3.99 -8.08 7.98
N MET A 118 -3.97 -7.80 6.68
CA MET A 118 -3.94 -8.79 5.58
C MET A 118 -5.16 -9.73 5.48
N GLU A 119 -6.23 -9.52 6.26
CA GLU A 119 -7.50 -10.20 6.03
C GLU A 119 -8.17 -9.66 4.75
N GLY A 120 -8.72 -10.54 3.92
CA GLY A 120 -9.33 -10.15 2.65
C GLY A 120 -10.33 -11.17 2.15
N TYR A 121 -11.30 -10.70 1.37
CA TYR A 121 -12.39 -11.52 0.84
C TYR A 121 -12.62 -11.18 -0.65
N PRO A 122 -12.93 -12.17 -1.51
CA PRO A 122 -13.16 -11.94 -2.95
C PRO A 122 -14.27 -10.93 -3.28
N GLU A 123 -15.22 -10.73 -2.36
CA GLU A 123 -16.36 -9.85 -2.50
C GLU A 123 -15.99 -8.35 -2.34
N LEU A 124 -14.87 -8.07 -1.68
CA LEU A 124 -14.42 -6.70 -1.39
C LEU A 124 -13.44 -6.22 -2.47
N PRO A 125 -13.64 -5.01 -3.04
CA PRO A 125 -12.72 -4.47 -4.04
C PRO A 125 -11.37 -4.13 -3.41
N PHE A 126 -10.30 -4.40 -4.15
CA PHE A 126 -8.92 -4.09 -3.77
C PHE A 126 -8.24 -3.25 -4.85
N GLY A 127 -7.39 -2.30 -4.43
CA GLY A 127 -6.67 -1.42 -5.35
C GLY A 127 -6.43 -0.05 -4.74
N GLY A 128 -5.39 0.64 -5.19
CA GLY A 128 -4.84 1.80 -4.49
C GLY A 128 -5.40 3.17 -4.87
N TYR A 129 -4.98 4.16 -4.08
CA TYR A 129 -5.02 5.58 -4.40
C TYR A 129 -3.65 6.00 -4.96
N LYS A 130 -3.59 7.22 -5.53
CA LYS A 130 -2.35 7.87 -5.97
C LYS A 130 -1.55 6.98 -6.94
N GLN A 131 -0.24 6.81 -6.71
CA GLN A 131 0.61 6.00 -7.58
C GLN A 131 0.46 4.49 -7.36
N SER A 132 -0.37 4.05 -6.42
CA SER A 132 -0.59 2.62 -6.15
C SER A 132 -1.57 1.94 -7.13
N GLY A 133 -2.10 2.67 -8.11
CA GLY A 133 -2.86 2.08 -9.21
C GLY A 133 -4.08 2.90 -9.64
N LEU A 134 -4.68 2.47 -10.75
CA LEU A 134 -5.94 2.97 -11.30
C LEU A 134 -6.92 1.80 -11.40
N GLY A 135 -8.20 2.04 -11.12
CA GLY A 135 -9.23 0.98 -11.10
C GLY A 135 -9.26 0.19 -9.80
N ARG A 136 -10.04 -0.89 -9.77
CA ARG A 136 -10.18 -1.79 -8.61
C ARG A 136 -10.35 -3.23 -9.10
N GLU A 137 -9.55 -4.13 -8.55
CA GLU A 137 -9.71 -5.57 -8.73
C GLU A 137 -10.64 -6.13 -7.66
N LEU A 138 -11.07 -7.39 -7.84
CA LEU A 138 -12.03 -8.09 -6.97
C LEU A 138 -13.41 -7.41 -6.85
N GLY A 139 -14.30 -8.09 -6.13
CA GLY A 139 -15.67 -7.66 -5.92
C GLY A 139 -16.45 -7.45 -7.21
N LYS A 140 -17.64 -6.86 -7.08
CA LYS A 140 -18.50 -6.56 -8.23
C LYS A 140 -17.88 -5.52 -9.17
N ARG A 141 -17.10 -4.58 -8.63
CA ARG A 141 -16.54 -3.47 -9.40
C ARG A 141 -15.56 -3.94 -10.47
N ALA A 142 -14.75 -4.96 -10.19
CA ALA A 142 -13.80 -5.47 -11.18
C ALA A 142 -14.47 -5.99 -12.45
N VAL A 143 -15.71 -6.50 -12.37
CA VAL A 143 -16.45 -6.96 -13.56
C VAL A 143 -16.68 -5.82 -14.55
N GLU A 144 -16.90 -4.60 -14.04
CA GLU A 144 -17.09 -3.40 -14.86
C GLU A 144 -15.80 -3.04 -15.61
N ASP A 145 -14.62 -3.25 -15.00
CA ASP A 145 -13.32 -3.00 -15.64
C ASP A 145 -13.03 -3.96 -16.81
N TYR A 146 -13.76 -5.09 -16.92
CA TYR A 146 -13.69 -6.05 -18.03
C TYR A 146 -14.94 -6.05 -18.93
N THR A 147 -15.84 -5.07 -18.78
CA THR A 147 -17.08 -4.97 -19.54
C THR A 147 -17.10 -3.69 -20.37
N GLU A 148 -17.62 -3.76 -21.60
CA GLU A 148 -17.82 -2.60 -22.47
C GLU A 148 -19.30 -2.22 -22.56
N GLU A 149 -19.62 -0.96 -22.33
CA GLU A 149 -20.98 -0.44 -22.43
C GLU A 149 -21.34 -0.07 -23.88
N LYS A 150 -22.51 -0.53 -24.35
CA LYS A 150 -23.03 -0.19 -25.68
C LYS A 150 -24.45 0.38 -25.57
N THR A 151 -24.62 1.62 -26.01
CA THR A 151 -25.93 2.24 -26.14
C THR A 151 -26.52 1.96 -27.52
N ILE A 152 -27.71 1.36 -27.58
CA ILE A 152 -28.49 1.18 -28.80
C ILE A 152 -29.78 1.97 -28.67
N GLN A 153 -29.95 2.98 -29.52
CA GLN A 153 -31.19 3.75 -29.60
C GLN A 153 -32.02 3.24 -30.78
N PHE A 154 -33.24 2.80 -30.49
CA PHE A 154 -34.13 2.23 -31.50
C PHE A 154 -35.42 3.04 -31.60
N HIS A 155 -35.60 3.71 -32.74
CA HIS A 155 -36.86 4.37 -33.08
C HIS A 155 -37.78 3.40 -33.83
N ARG A 156 -39.00 3.21 -33.34
CA ARG A 156 -40.03 2.41 -34.01
C ARG A 156 -41.03 3.32 -34.72
N GLY A 157 -41.05 3.23 -36.05
CA GLY A 157 -42.00 3.97 -36.89
C GLY A 157 -41.28 4.66 -38.06
N GLN A 158 -42.05 5.40 -38.87
CA GLN A 158 -41.44 6.23 -39.90
C GLN A 158 -40.51 7.26 -39.28
N ARG A 159 -39.42 7.56 -39.98
CA ARG A 159 -38.49 8.63 -39.63
C ARG A 159 -39.26 9.96 -39.60
N THR A 160 -39.19 10.69 -38.48
CA THR A 160 -39.92 11.95 -38.27
C THR A 160 -39.19 13.19 -38.78
N GLY A 161 -37.96 13.05 -39.28
CA GLY A 161 -37.19 14.12 -39.92
C GLY A 161 -35.74 13.72 -40.19
N TRP A 162 -35.05 14.49 -41.04
CA TRP A 162 -33.59 14.48 -41.14
C TRP A 162 -33.05 15.62 -40.28
N TRP A 163 -32.12 15.33 -39.38
CA TRP A 163 -31.56 16.32 -38.46
C TRP A 163 -30.23 16.94 -38.96
N VAL A 164 -29.85 16.68 -40.21
CA VAL A 164 -28.89 17.48 -40.95
C VAL A 164 -29.30 17.39 -42.43
N GLY A 165 -29.58 18.54 -43.05
CA GLY A 165 -29.82 18.64 -44.49
C GLY A 165 -28.53 18.69 -45.28
#